data_AF-A0A832DHL5-F1
#
_entry.id   AF-A0A832DHL5-F1
#
_cell.length_a   1.000
_cell.length_b   1.000
_cell.length_c   1.000
_cell.angle_alpha   90.00
_cell.angle_beta   90.00
_cell.angle_gamma   90.00
#
_symmetry.space_group_name_H-M   'P 1'
#
loop_
_entity.id
_entity.type
_entity.pdbx_description
1 polymer ?
#
loop_
_entity_poly.entity_id
_entity_poly.type
_entity_poly.pdbx_seq_one_letter_code
_entity_poly.pdbx_strand_id
1 'polypeptide(L)'
;MGLVKKIPTLSRENYYKVDSPPLSLALYAESKYAVGERDVEIPGLPLGREVQFSVGEMLAKYFKGTLYYSPKEDVDVVIVRGRRPIWAFEVKVGEITREEAVRAVKRMSKVAEKVGLVSLRERPGDYGDLSLGPKELLEIAREVSRGESTQGSPP
;
A
#
# COMPACT_ATOMS: atom_id res chain seq x y z
N MET A 1 -1.96 -18.46 9.01
CA MET A 1 -2.25 -17.45 10.05
C MET A 1 -1.10 -17.53 11.05
N GLY A 2 -0.36 -16.44 11.22
CA GLY A 2 0.76 -16.33 12.13
C GLY A 2 0.90 -14.88 12.57
N LEU A 3 1.46 -14.65 13.77
CA LEU A 3 1.64 -13.32 14.35
C LEU A 3 2.41 -12.37 13.40
N VAL A 4 3.31 -12.95 12.61
CA VAL A 4 4.16 -12.26 11.64
C VAL A 4 3.84 -12.72 10.23
N LYS A 5 3.72 -11.77 9.32
CA LYS A 5 3.54 -11.95 7.90
C LYS A 5 4.82 -11.58 7.14
N LYS A 6 5.21 -12.48 6.24
CA LYS A 6 6.29 -12.24 5.27
C LYS A 6 5.72 -11.49 4.06
N ILE A 7 6.37 -10.38 3.70
CA ILE A 7 6.12 -9.62 2.47
C ILE A 7 7.40 -9.70 1.61
N PRO A 8 7.33 -10.33 0.43
CA PRO A 8 8.46 -10.35 -0.50
C PRO A 8 8.92 -8.93 -0.88
N THR A 9 10.20 -8.78 -1.21
CA THR A 9 10.71 -7.54 -1.83
C THR A 9 11.16 -7.83 -3.26
N LEU A 10 11.35 -6.79 -4.07
CA LEU A 10 11.99 -6.95 -5.39
C LEU A 10 13.48 -7.30 -5.28
N SER A 11 14.06 -7.17 -4.09
CA SER A 11 15.42 -7.60 -3.78
C SER A 11 15.47 -9.05 -3.27
N ARG A 12 16.66 -9.52 -2.88
CA ARG A 12 16.84 -10.85 -2.26
C ARG A 12 16.34 -10.90 -0.81
N GLU A 13 16.08 -9.75 -0.20
CA GLU A 13 15.64 -9.65 1.18
C GLU A 13 14.12 -9.80 1.29
N ASN A 14 13.65 -10.12 2.49
CA ASN A 14 12.22 -10.19 2.78
C ASN A 14 11.90 -9.20 3.88
N TYR A 15 10.74 -8.57 3.77
CA TYR A 15 10.19 -7.74 4.82
C TYR A 15 9.23 -8.57 5.68
N TYR A 16 9.22 -8.30 6.98
CA TYR A 16 8.33 -8.97 7.92
C TYR A 16 7.55 -7.92 8.70
N LYS A 17 6.24 -8.13 8.87
CA LYS A 17 5.39 -7.28 9.69
C LYS A 17 4.51 -8.09 10.63
N VAL A 18 4.06 -7.47 11.71
CA VAL A 18 2.95 -8.01 12.51
C VAL A 18 1.69 -8.02 11.64
N ASP A 19 0.96 -9.13 11.63
CA ASP A 19 -0.19 -9.32 10.73
C ASP A 19 -1.36 -8.38 11.09
N SER A 20 -1.58 -8.13 12.37
CA SER A 20 -2.63 -7.23 12.89
C SER A 20 -2.14 -5.78 12.94
N PRO A 21 -2.74 -4.84 12.17
CA PRO A 21 -2.35 -3.43 12.23
C PRO A 21 -2.52 -2.79 13.61
N PRO A 22 -3.63 -2.99 14.36
CA PRO A 22 -3.73 -2.48 15.73
C PRO A 22 -2.61 -2.98 16.65
N LEU A 23 -2.23 -4.26 16.54
CA LEU A 23 -1.14 -4.82 17.34
C LEU A 23 0.22 -4.27 16.91
N SER A 24 0.46 -4.12 15.61
CA SER A 24 1.66 -3.48 15.05
C SER A 24 1.87 -2.07 15.63
N LEU A 25 0.79 -1.27 15.65
CA LEU A 25 0.81 0.09 16.17
C LEU A 25 0.99 0.13 17.70
N ALA A 26 0.34 -0.77 18.44
CA ALA A 26 0.51 -0.88 19.89
C ALA A 26 1.96 -1.26 20.26
N LEU A 27 2.55 -2.24 19.58
CA LEU A 27 3.94 -2.63 19.79
C LEU A 27 4.91 -1.51 19.40
N TYR A 28 4.62 -0.76 18.33
CA TYR A 28 5.41 0.43 17.98
C TYR A 28 5.34 1.47 19.09
N ALA A 29 4.13 1.80 19.57
CA ALA A 29 3.93 2.78 20.62
C ALA A 29 4.70 2.39 21.90
N GLU A 30 4.61 1.13 22.29
CA GLU A 30 5.35 0.60 23.42
C GLU A 30 6.86 0.69 23.21
N SER A 31 7.38 0.17 22.09
CA SER A 31 8.82 0.14 21.82
C SER A 31 9.47 1.52 21.73
N LYS A 32 8.74 2.54 21.26
CA LYS A 32 9.28 3.87 21.01
C LYS A 32 9.01 4.85 22.14
N TYR A 33 7.86 4.73 22.80
CA TYR A 33 7.39 5.70 23.79
C TYR A 33 7.20 5.11 25.19
N ALA A 34 7.27 3.78 25.35
CA ALA A 34 7.06 3.07 26.63
C ALA A 34 5.72 3.44 27.29
N VAL A 35 4.63 3.38 26.51
CA VAL A 35 3.29 3.83 26.92
C VAL A 35 2.70 3.00 28.05
N GLY A 36 3.19 1.78 28.29
CA GLY A 36 2.83 0.98 29.46
C GLY A 36 3.48 1.44 30.76
N GLU A 37 4.61 2.14 30.69
CA GLU A 37 5.39 2.57 31.86
C GLU A 37 5.32 4.08 32.11
N ARG A 38 5.04 4.88 31.07
CA ARG A 38 5.07 6.33 31.12
C ARG A 38 3.75 6.91 30.63
N ASP A 39 3.26 7.91 31.36
CA ASP A 39 2.18 8.76 30.87
C ASP A 39 2.77 9.79 29.90
N VAL A 40 2.78 9.43 28.61
CA VAL A 40 3.39 10.23 27.54
C VAL A 40 2.38 10.51 26.45
N GLU A 41 2.39 11.76 25.99
CA GLU A 41 1.67 12.13 24.78
C GLU A 41 2.39 11.52 23.56
N ILE A 42 1.66 10.74 22.76
CA ILE A 42 2.22 10.03 21.61
C ILE A 42 2.26 11.02 20.42
N PRO A 43 3.45 11.47 19.97
CA PRO A 43 3.53 12.48 18.91
C PRO A 43 3.08 11.95 17.54
N GLY A 44 3.12 10.63 17.35
CA GLY A 44 2.66 10.01 16.12
C GLY A 44 2.94 8.51 16.03
N LEU A 45 2.12 7.83 15.25
CA LEU A 45 2.24 6.41 14.94
C LEU A 45 2.47 6.22 13.44
N PRO A 46 3.06 5.10 12.99
CA PRO A 46 3.35 4.85 11.58
C PRO A 46 2.09 4.43 10.80
N LEU A 47 1.00 5.19 10.93
CA LEU A 47 -0.30 4.91 10.31
C LEU A 47 -0.19 4.83 8.79
N GLY A 48 0.58 5.72 8.17
CA GLY A 48 0.80 5.73 6.73
C GLY A 48 1.32 4.38 6.21
N ARG A 49 2.25 3.75 6.93
CA ARG A 49 2.79 2.43 6.57
C ARG A 49 1.74 1.31 6.69
N GLU A 50 0.93 1.33 7.73
CA GLU A 50 -0.15 0.33 7.88
C GLU A 50 -1.22 0.50 6.80
N VAL A 51 -1.53 1.74 6.43
CA VAL A 51 -2.43 2.05 5.30
C VAL A 51 -1.85 1.54 3.99
N GLN A 52 -0.57 1.82 3.70
CA GLN A 52 0.12 1.34 2.49
C GLN A 52 0.00 -0.19 2.36
N PHE A 53 0.28 -0.94 3.43
CA PHE A 53 0.15 -2.40 3.40
C PHE A 53 -1.30 -2.85 3.23
N SER A 54 -2.25 -2.25 3.96
CA SER A 54 -3.66 -2.65 3.89
C SER A 54 -4.25 -2.42 2.49
N VAL A 55 -3.96 -1.25 1.89
CA VAL A 55 -4.32 -0.93 0.51
C VAL A 55 -3.62 -1.87 -0.46
N GLY A 56 -2.31 -2.08 -0.30
CA GLY A 56 -1.54 -2.97 -1.16
C GLY A 56 -2.05 -4.42 -1.16
N GLU A 57 -2.49 -4.93 -0.01
CA GLU A 57 -3.10 -6.27 0.09
C GLU A 57 -4.44 -6.36 -0.62
N MET A 58 -5.28 -5.32 -0.48
CA MET A 58 -6.55 -5.22 -1.18
C MET A 58 -6.33 -5.18 -2.70
N LEU A 59 -5.43 -4.32 -3.17
CA LEU A 59 -5.12 -4.21 -4.60
C LEU A 59 -4.48 -5.50 -5.14
N ALA A 60 -3.61 -6.17 -4.37
CA ALA A 60 -3.04 -7.45 -4.79
C ALA A 60 -4.11 -8.51 -5.01
N LYS A 61 -5.13 -8.58 -4.13
CA LYS A 61 -6.30 -9.46 -4.32
C LYS A 61 -7.09 -9.07 -5.57
N TYR A 62 -7.40 -7.78 -5.71
CA TYR A 62 -8.16 -7.25 -6.84
C TYR A 62 -7.49 -7.57 -8.19
N PHE A 63 -6.19 -7.30 -8.30
CA PHE A 63 -5.40 -7.54 -9.51
C PHE A 63 -4.84 -8.97 -9.63
N LYS A 64 -5.26 -9.91 -8.77
CA LYS A 64 -4.84 -11.33 -8.81
C LYS A 64 -3.31 -11.47 -8.87
N GLY A 65 -2.63 -10.76 -7.97
CA GLY A 65 -1.18 -10.78 -7.83
C GLY A 65 -0.75 -10.95 -6.39
N THR A 66 0.55 -10.83 -6.17
CA THR A 66 1.18 -10.86 -4.85
C THR A 66 1.72 -9.49 -4.53
N LEU A 67 1.46 -9.01 -3.30
CA LEU A 67 2.03 -7.77 -2.79
C LEU A 67 3.53 -7.93 -2.55
N TYR A 68 4.31 -7.00 -3.06
CA TYR A 68 5.74 -6.83 -2.84
C TYR A 68 6.00 -5.45 -2.23
N TYR A 69 7.00 -5.38 -1.35
CA TYR A 69 7.48 -4.14 -0.75
C TYR A 69 8.82 -3.74 -1.38
N SER A 70 8.99 -2.48 -1.80
CA SER A 70 10.17 -2.04 -2.57
C SER A 70 10.82 -0.78 -2.01
N PRO A 71 11.48 -0.86 -0.84
CA PRO A 71 12.07 0.31 -0.18
C PRO A 71 13.26 0.90 -0.94
N LYS A 72 14.01 0.09 -1.71
CA LYS A 72 15.19 0.57 -2.47
C LYS A 72 14.78 1.40 -3.69
N GLU A 73 13.69 1.00 -4.31
CA GLU A 73 13.07 1.63 -5.46
C GLU A 73 12.13 2.76 -5.03
N ASP A 74 11.93 2.93 -3.72
CA ASP A 74 11.09 3.94 -3.09
C ASP A 74 9.64 3.86 -3.62
N VAL A 75 9.08 2.65 -3.69
CA VAL A 75 7.69 2.41 -4.13
C VAL A 75 6.89 1.79 -2.99
N ASP A 76 5.75 2.39 -2.67
CA ASP A 76 4.91 1.97 -1.55
C ASP A 76 4.34 0.57 -1.73
N VAL A 77 3.78 0.29 -2.91
CA VAL A 77 3.10 -0.96 -3.23
C VAL A 77 3.50 -1.44 -4.62
N VAL A 78 3.95 -2.68 -4.72
CA VAL A 78 4.18 -3.36 -6.00
C VAL A 78 3.34 -4.63 -6.06
N ILE A 79 2.66 -4.86 -7.18
CA ILE A 79 1.90 -6.08 -7.41
C ILE A 79 2.62 -6.91 -8.47
N VAL A 80 2.98 -8.13 -8.09
CA VAL A 80 3.69 -9.07 -8.96
C VAL A 80 2.76 -10.21 -9.35
N ARG A 81 2.73 -10.55 -10.64
CA ARG A 81 2.06 -11.75 -11.15
C ARG A 81 3.11 -12.71 -11.70
N GLY A 82 3.27 -13.87 -11.05
CA GLY A 82 4.36 -14.79 -11.34
C GLY A 82 5.72 -14.15 -11.02
N ARG A 83 6.45 -13.70 -12.04
CA ARG A 83 7.75 -13.00 -11.90
C ARG A 83 7.74 -11.57 -12.45
N ARG A 84 6.58 -11.08 -12.90
CA ARG A 84 6.46 -9.77 -13.55
C ARG A 84 5.78 -8.76 -12.62
N PRO A 85 6.43 -7.62 -12.31
CA PRO A 85 5.76 -6.50 -11.64
C PRO A 85 4.76 -5.86 -12.60
N ILE A 86 3.47 -6.11 -12.36
CA ILE A 86 2.39 -5.64 -13.25
C ILE A 86 1.89 -4.25 -12.87
N TRP A 87 1.94 -3.91 -11.58
CA TRP A 87 1.54 -2.60 -11.08
C TRP A 87 2.49 -2.10 -10.01
N ALA A 88 2.73 -0.79 -10.02
CA ALA A 88 3.33 -0.05 -8.93
C ALA A 88 2.38 1.07 -8.50
N PHE A 89 2.21 1.28 -7.20
CA PHE A 89 1.33 2.32 -6.66
C PHE A 89 2.06 3.20 -5.65
N GLU A 90 1.75 4.48 -5.71
CA GLU A 90 2.00 5.46 -4.64
C GLU A 90 0.73 5.59 -3.80
N VAL A 91 0.84 5.54 -2.48
CA VAL A 91 -0.30 5.59 -1.57
C VAL A 91 -0.12 6.69 -0.53
N LYS A 92 -1.03 7.66 -0.53
CA LYS A 92 -1.08 8.73 0.47
C LYS A 92 -2.37 8.73 1.27
N VAL A 93 -2.24 8.99 2.57
CA VAL A 93 -3.38 9.29 3.44
C VAL A 93 -4.02 10.64 3.05
N GLY A 94 -3.19 11.61 2.65
CA GLY A 94 -3.62 12.93 2.20
C GLY A 94 -3.72 13.05 0.68
N GLU A 95 -3.80 14.29 0.21
CA GLU A 95 -3.83 14.65 -1.21
C GLU A 95 -2.48 14.34 -1.89
N ILE A 96 -2.51 14.17 -3.21
CA ILE A 96 -1.31 14.01 -4.04
C ILE A 96 -1.24 15.22 -4.97
N THR A 97 -0.22 16.06 -4.83
CA THR A 97 -0.07 17.21 -5.73
C THR A 97 0.36 16.74 -7.13
N ARG A 98 0.17 17.60 -8.13
CA ARG A 98 0.61 17.34 -9.50
C ARG A 98 2.11 17.01 -9.58
N GLU A 99 2.95 17.75 -8.87
CA GLU A 99 4.40 17.54 -8.89
C GLU A 99 4.77 16.19 -8.26
N GLU A 100 4.08 15.80 -7.18
CA GLU A 100 4.26 14.51 -6.54
C GLU A 100 3.83 13.37 -7.44
N ALA A 101 2.65 13.48 -8.05
CA ALA A 101 2.13 12.50 -9.00
C ALA A 101 3.11 12.26 -10.17
N VAL A 102 3.59 13.33 -10.81
CA VAL A 102 4.53 13.21 -11.94
C VAL A 102 5.86 12.56 -11.51
N ARG A 103 6.38 12.91 -10.33
CA ARG A 103 7.60 12.27 -9.80
C ARG A 103 7.39 10.79 -9.50
N ALA A 104 6.29 10.47 -8.83
CA ALA A 104 5.95 9.10 -8.46
C ALA A 104 5.77 8.23 -9.72
N VAL A 105 5.01 8.69 -10.71
CA VAL A 105 4.83 8.01 -12.01
C VAL A 105 6.17 7.74 -12.68
N LYS A 106 7.04 8.76 -12.84
CA LYS A 106 8.35 8.61 -13.48
C LYS A 106 9.24 7.57 -12.78
N ARG A 107 9.18 7.48 -11.46
CA ARG A 107 9.91 6.49 -10.65
C ARG A 107 9.31 5.09 -10.83
N MET A 108 8.00 4.97 -10.68
CA MET A 108 7.28 3.69 -10.74
C MET A 108 7.28 3.04 -12.13
N SER A 109 7.27 3.82 -13.21
CA SER A 109 7.32 3.29 -14.59
C SER A 109 8.62 2.56 -14.93
N LYS A 110 9.66 2.68 -14.09
CA LYS A 110 10.90 1.89 -14.20
C LYS A 110 10.79 0.53 -13.53
N VAL A 111 9.78 0.34 -12.69
CA VAL A 111 9.61 -0.81 -11.79
C VAL A 111 8.54 -1.76 -12.30
N ALA A 112 7.41 -1.23 -12.79
CA ALA A 112 6.26 -2.03 -13.21
C ALA A 112 5.70 -1.57 -14.56
N GLU A 113 4.96 -2.47 -15.21
CA GLU A 113 4.32 -2.23 -16.52
C GLU A 113 3.27 -1.11 -16.46
N LYS A 114 2.53 -1.01 -15.35
CA LYS A 114 1.53 0.02 -15.10
C LYS A 114 1.76 0.71 -13.77
N VAL A 115 1.30 1.95 -13.67
CA VAL A 115 1.45 2.78 -12.48
C VAL A 115 0.12 3.34 -12.04
N GLY A 116 -0.10 3.38 -10.72
CA GLY A 116 -1.30 3.99 -10.16
C GLY A 116 -1.02 4.90 -8.98
N LEU A 117 -1.96 5.81 -8.73
CA LEU A 117 -1.92 6.75 -7.63
C LEU A 117 -3.13 6.51 -6.74
N VAL A 118 -2.89 6.45 -5.43
CA VAL A 118 -3.94 6.20 -4.45
C VAL A 118 -3.92 7.29 -3.40
N SER A 119 -5.04 7.99 -3.23
CA SER A 119 -5.24 8.91 -2.12
C SER A 119 -6.49 8.55 -1.34
N LEU A 120 -6.38 8.55 -0.02
CA LEU A 120 -7.49 8.31 0.90
C LEU A 120 -8.33 9.57 1.15
N ARG A 121 -7.95 10.72 0.57
CA ARG A 121 -8.63 12.00 0.77
C ARG A 121 -9.45 12.41 -0.44
N GLU A 122 -8.88 12.35 -1.64
CA GLU A 122 -9.56 12.67 -2.90
C GLU A 122 -9.01 11.83 -4.04
N ARG A 123 -9.72 11.75 -5.17
CA ARG A 123 -9.19 11.03 -6.34
C ARG A 123 -8.07 11.88 -6.97
N PRO A 124 -6.84 11.33 -7.11
CA PRO A 124 -5.77 12.05 -7.80
C PRO A 124 -6.14 12.36 -9.25
N GLY A 125 -5.51 13.39 -9.84
CA GLY A 125 -5.60 13.62 -11.28
C GLY A 125 -5.08 12.43 -12.10
N ASP A 126 -5.50 12.34 -13.37
CA ASP A 126 -5.15 11.23 -14.26
C ASP A 126 -3.71 11.39 -14.82
N TYR A 127 -2.71 11.13 -13.96
CA TYR A 127 -1.28 11.21 -14.31
C TYR A 127 -0.63 9.86 -14.61
N GLY A 128 -1.25 8.76 -14.17
CA GLY A 128 -0.81 7.38 -14.38
C GLY A 128 -1.86 6.55 -15.09
N ASP A 129 -1.71 5.22 -15.10
CA ASP A 129 -2.67 4.29 -15.69
C ASP A 129 -3.95 4.14 -14.84
N LEU A 130 -3.88 4.48 -13.55
CA LEU A 130 -5.00 4.40 -12.63
C LEU A 130 -4.91 5.42 -11.49
N SER A 131 -6.00 6.11 -11.20
CA SER A 131 -6.12 7.04 -10.06
C SER A 131 -7.30 6.63 -9.18
N LEU A 132 -7.00 6.29 -7.92
CA LEU A 132 -7.97 5.79 -6.95
C LEU A 132 -8.14 6.80 -5.81
N GLY A 133 -9.38 7.27 -5.63
CA GLY A 133 -9.80 8.01 -4.46
C GLY A 133 -10.61 7.14 -3.50
N PRO A 134 -11.24 7.75 -2.48
CA PRO A 134 -12.04 7.03 -1.49
C PRO A 134 -13.18 6.20 -2.09
N LYS A 135 -13.83 6.72 -3.14
CA LYS A 135 -14.97 6.05 -3.77
C LYS A 135 -14.53 4.76 -4.48
N GLU A 136 -13.50 4.84 -5.32
CA GLU A 136 -12.98 3.70 -6.07
C GLU A 136 -12.39 2.64 -5.14
N LEU A 137 -11.72 3.06 -4.05
CA LEU A 137 -11.23 2.15 -3.02
C LEU A 137 -12.37 1.38 -2.33
N LEU A 138 -13.50 2.03 -2.04
CA LEU A 138 -14.68 1.37 -1.46
C LEU A 138 -15.32 0.37 -2.42
N GLU A 139 -15.36 0.69 -3.72
CA GLU A 139 -15.86 -0.22 -4.75
C GLU A 139 -14.98 -1.47 -4.85
N ILE A 140 -13.66 -1.29 -4.96
CA ILE A 140 -12.68 -2.39 -4.95
C ILE A 140 -12.81 -3.23 -3.67
N ALA A 141 -12.93 -2.60 -2.50
CA ALA A 141 -13.08 -3.31 -1.23
C ALA A 141 -14.32 -4.20 -1.22
N ARG A 142 -15.45 -3.72 -1.76
CA ARG A 142 -16.70 -4.49 -1.86
C ARG A 142 -16.54 -5.68 -2.79
N GLU A 143 -15.93 -5.51 -3.96
CA GLU A 143 -15.67 -6.61 -4.90
C GLU A 143 -14.79 -7.69 -4.26
N VAL A 144 -13.67 -7.28 -3.66
CA VAL A 144 -12.74 -8.19 -2.97
C VAL A 144 -13.46 -8.94 -1.83
N SER A 145 -14.36 -8.29 -1.10
CA SER A 145 -15.12 -8.93 -0.02
C SER A 145 -16.12 -9.99 -0.49
N ARG A 146 -16.67 -9.83 -1.70
CA ARG A 146 -17.61 -10.78 -2.32
C ARG A 146 -16.93 -11.96 -3.00
N GLY A 147 -15.60 -11.89 -3.17
CA GLY A 147 -14.86 -12.85 -4.00
C GLY A 147 -15.03 -12.62 -5.50
N GLU A 148 -15.69 -11.52 -5.89
CA GLU A 148 -15.81 -11.07 -7.28
C GLU A 148 -14.45 -10.46 -7.65
N SER A 149 -13.70 -11.12 -8.52
CA SER A 149 -12.42 -10.59 -9.01
C SER A 149 -12.49 -10.54 -10.53
N THR A 150 -12.63 -9.33 -11.07
CA THR A 150 -12.92 -9.05 -12.47
C THR A 150 -11.81 -9.56 -13.42
N GLN A 151 -12.22 -9.95 -14.64
CA GLN A 151 -11.36 -10.11 -15.82
C GLN A 151 -11.43 -8.89 -16.76
N GLY A 152 -12.22 -7.87 -16.42
CA GLY A 152 -12.40 -6.64 -17.21
C GLY A 152 -11.72 -5.44 -16.55
N SER A 153 -11.41 -4.43 -17.36
CA SER A 153 -10.66 -3.20 -17.04
C SER A 153 -10.93 -2.59 -15.65
N PRO A 154 -9.91 -1.93 -15.04
CA PRO A 154 -10.13 -1.17 -13.80
C PRO A 154 -11.23 -0.11 -13.97
N PRO A 155 -11.92 0.28 -12.88
CA PRO A 155 -12.91 1.36 -12.89
C PRO A 155 -12.32 2.70 -13.34
#